data_AF-A0A0K8QN44-F1
#
_entry.id   AF-A0A0K8QN44-F1
#
_cell.length_a   1.000
_cell.length_b   1.000
_cell.length_c   1.000
_cell.angle_alpha   90.00
_cell.angle_beta   90.00
_cell.angle_gamma   90.00
#
_symmetry.space_group_name_H-M   'P 1'
#
loop_
_entity.id
_entity.type
_entity.pdbx_description
1 polymer ?
#
loop_
_entity_poly.entity_id
_entity_poly.type
_entity_poly.pdbx_seq_one_letter_code
_entity_poly.pdbx_strand_id
1 'polypeptide(L)'
;MLIAVAGILLCAVACWTSGYLLGHRRGHDAGVAEQAKALAAARANAADLAARLQTMRAGLADVRTRLQQQIDEHQRLVQRAEQDVATRDQRIADLQRAANQRAADIRKETTDESCQPLADLPVCPAVARRLWPHADHRTP
;
A
#
# COMPACT_ATOMS: atom_id res chain seq x y z
N MET A 1 69.62 56.23 49.92
CA MET A 1 69.00 56.14 48.58
C MET A 1 68.79 54.71 48.10
N LEU A 2 69.78 53.82 48.15
CA LEU A 2 69.66 52.43 47.67
C LEU A 2 68.48 51.62 48.23
N ILE A 3 68.18 51.76 49.54
CA ILE A 3 67.06 51.04 50.18
C ILE A 3 65.69 51.47 49.63
N ALA A 4 65.51 52.76 49.34
CA ALA A 4 64.26 53.28 48.78
C ALA A 4 64.02 52.78 47.34
N VAL A 5 65.09 52.71 46.53
CA VAL A 5 65.02 52.20 45.16
C VAL A 5 64.73 50.69 45.15
N ALA A 6 65.35 49.92 46.05
CA ALA A 6 65.08 48.49 46.18
C ALA A 6 63.62 48.20 46.60
N GLY A 7 63.06 49.01 47.52
CA GLY A 7 61.66 48.88 47.92
C GLY A 7 60.66 49.15 46.78
N ILE A 8 60.92 50.17 45.95
CA ILE A 8 60.07 50.49 44.79
C ILE A 8 60.12 49.37 43.74
N LEU A 9 61.32 48.82 43.47
CA LEU A 9 61.47 47.72 42.52
C LEU A 9 60.75 46.45 42.99
N LEU A 10 60.83 46.11 44.28
CA LEU A 10 60.10 44.96 44.84
C LEU A 10 58.58 45.12 44.71
N CYS A 11 58.04 46.30 45.02
CA CYS A 11 56.62 46.59 44.83
C CYS A 11 56.19 46.49 43.37
N ALA A 12 57.00 47.01 42.43
CA ALA A 12 56.70 46.94 41.00
C ALA A 12 56.65 45.48 40.51
N VAL A 13 57.61 44.65 40.91
CA VAL A 13 57.64 43.22 40.57
C VAL A 13 56.45 42.49 41.18
N ALA A 14 56.14 42.72 42.46
CA ALA A 14 55.02 42.08 43.15
C ALA A 14 53.66 42.43 42.50
N CYS A 15 53.45 43.69 42.11
CA CYS A 15 52.26 44.11 41.39
C CYS A 15 52.17 43.45 40.00
N TRP A 16 53.29 43.35 39.28
CA TRP A 16 53.34 42.74 37.96
C TRP A 16 53.02 41.24 38.00
N THR A 17 53.65 40.50 38.92
CA THR A 17 53.40 39.05 39.08
C THR A 17 51.98 38.77 39.56
N SER A 18 51.46 39.60 40.46
CA SER A 18 50.07 39.48 40.96
C SER A 18 49.07 39.72 39.82
N GLY A 19 49.26 40.77 39.02
CA GLY A 19 48.41 41.05 37.86
C GLY A 19 48.43 39.92 36.83
N TYR A 20 49.61 39.36 36.55
CA TYR A 20 49.76 38.22 35.63
C TYR A 20 49.03 36.96 36.12
N LEU A 21 49.20 36.60 37.40
CA LEU A 21 48.53 35.45 38.01
C LEU A 21 47.01 35.59 38.05
N LEU A 22 46.51 36.78 38.43
CA LEU A 22 45.07 37.07 38.44
C LEU A 22 44.48 37.07 37.02
N GLY A 23 45.20 37.61 36.04
CA GLY A 23 44.81 37.58 34.64
C GLY A 23 44.75 36.16 34.08
N HIS A 24 45.79 35.35 34.33
CA HIS A 24 45.84 33.96 33.88
C HIS A 24 44.74 33.10 34.50
N ARG A 25 44.49 33.23 35.82
CA ARG A 25 43.39 32.50 36.48
C ARG A 25 42.03 32.89 35.91
N ARG A 26 41.74 34.20 35.79
CA ARG A 26 40.48 34.65 35.19
C ARG A 26 40.30 34.18 33.75
N GLY A 27 41.36 34.19 32.94
CA GLY A 27 41.32 33.69 31.57
C GLY A 27 41.06 32.20 31.50
N HIS A 28 41.70 31.41 32.36
CA HIS A 28 41.47 29.96 32.47
C HIS A 28 40.03 29.66 32.92
N ASP A 29 39.56 30.33 33.98
CA ASP A 29 38.20 30.13 34.51
C ASP A 29 37.13 30.54 33.49
N ALA A 30 37.36 31.64 32.76
CA ALA A 30 36.48 32.04 31.65
C ALA A 30 36.49 31.02 30.51
N GLY A 31 37.66 30.49 30.14
CA GLY A 31 37.79 29.45 29.12
C GLY A 31 37.07 28.16 29.51
N VAL A 32 37.22 27.70 30.75
CA VAL A 32 36.52 26.53 31.29
C VAL A 32 35.01 26.77 31.35
N ALA A 33 34.57 27.96 31.74
CA ALA A 33 33.16 28.31 31.76
C ALA A 33 32.54 28.29 30.35
N GLU A 34 33.22 28.83 29.34
CA GLU A 34 32.75 28.77 27.95
C GLU A 34 32.72 27.33 27.40
N GLN A 35 33.72 26.51 27.70
CA GLN A 35 33.71 25.09 27.35
C GLN A 35 32.56 24.34 28.02
N ALA A 36 32.28 24.63 29.29
CA ALA A 36 31.17 24.03 30.01
C ALA A 36 29.81 24.41 29.41
N LYS A 37 29.63 25.68 29.01
CA LYS A 37 28.43 26.14 28.28
C LYS A 37 28.29 25.44 26.93
N ALA A 38 29.37 25.36 26.15
CA ALA A 38 29.36 24.68 24.86
C ALA A 38 29.01 23.20 24.99
N LEU A 39 29.56 22.51 25.99
CA LEU A 39 29.25 21.11 26.29
C LEU A 39 27.78 20.94 26.73
N ALA A 40 27.27 21.85 27.56
CA ALA A 40 25.87 21.84 27.98
C ALA A 40 24.92 22.03 26.79
N ALA A 41 25.22 22.98 25.89
CA ALA A 41 24.47 23.19 24.66
C ALA A 41 24.53 21.96 23.73
N ALA A 42 25.71 21.35 23.56
CA ALA A 42 25.86 20.14 22.77
C ALA A 42 25.04 18.97 23.33
N ARG A 43 25.02 18.80 24.66
CA ARG A 43 24.18 17.78 25.32
C ARG A 43 22.69 18.04 25.15
N ALA A 44 22.25 19.29 25.26
CA ALA A 44 20.86 19.66 25.02
C ALA A 44 20.43 19.35 23.59
N ASN A 45 21.27 19.71 22.60
CA ASN A 45 21.02 19.40 21.19
C ASN A 45 21.00 17.89 20.92
N ALA A 46 21.90 17.13 21.54
CA ALA A 46 21.90 15.66 21.41
C ALA A 46 20.65 15.03 22.02
N ALA A 47 20.17 15.54 23.16
CA ALA A 47 18.93 15.09 23.79
C ALA A 47 17.70 15.41 22.93
N ASP A 48 17.62 16.62 22.35
CA ASP A 48 16.56 16.99 21.41
C ASP A 48 16.56 16.08 20.18
N LEU A 49 17.74 15.83 19.58
CA LEU A 49 17.86 14.93 18.44
C LEU A 49 17.43 13.50 18.79
N ALA A 50 17.85 13.00 19.97
CA ALA A 50 17.45 11.68 20.44
C ALA A 50 15.92 11.57 20.61
N ALA A 51 15.28 12.60 21.17
CA ALA A 51 13.82 12.65 21.30
C ALA A 51 13.13 12.63 19.94
N ARG A 52 13.60 13.44 18.97
CA ARG A 52 13.07 13.44 17.60
C ARG A 52 13.25 12.10 16.88
N LEU A 53 14.38 11.43 17.09
CA LEU A 53 14.61 10.10 16.53
C LEU A 53 13.67 9.05 17.14
N GLN A 54 13.38 9.15 18.44
CA GLN A 54 12.41 8.28 19.10
C GLN A 54 10.99 8.50 18.55
N THR A 55 10.56 9.74 18.37
CA THR A 55 9.23 10.03 17.79
C THR A 55 9.14 9.56 16.34
N MET A 56 10.17 9.77 15.53
CA MET A 56 10.22 9.24 14.16
C MET A 56 10.17 7.71 14.13
N ARG A 57 10.89 7.02 15.02
CA ARG A 57 10.84 5.55 15.12
C ARG A 57 9.45 5.06 15.49
N ALA A 58 8.78 5.71 16.44
CA ALA A 58 7.41 5.38 16.81
C ALA A 58 6.44 5.59 15.63
N GLY A 59 6.58 6.71 14.91
CA GLY A 59 5.80 6.99 13.71
C GLY A 59 6.01 5.96 12.59
N LEU A 60 7.25 5.54 12.35
CA LEU A 60 7.56 4.49 11.37
C LEU A 60 7.00 3.13 11.76
N ALA A 61 7.00 2.79 13.06
CA ALA A 61 6.40 1.55 13.54
C ALA A 61 4.88 1.54 13.34
N ASP A 62 4.20 2.67 13.59
CA ASP A 62 2.77 2.83 13.32
C ASP A 62 2.47 2.71 11.82
N VAL A 63 3.20 3.43 10.97
CA VAL A 63 3.05 3.35 9.51
C VAL A 63 3.24 1.92 9.00
N ARG A 64 4.27 1.22 9.49
CA ARG A 64 4.52 -0.18 9.13
C ARG A 64 3.35 -1.09 9.53
N THR A 65 2.79 -0.87 10.71
CA THR A 65 1.65 -1.64 11.21
C THR A 65 0.42 -1.42 10.35
N ARG A 66 0.10 -0.16 10.02
CA ARG A 66 -1.03 0.18 9.15
C ARG A 66 -0.85 -0.38 7.74
N LEU A 67 0.35 -0.31 7.20
CA LEU A 67 0.66 -0.87 5.88
C LEU A 67 0.45 -2.39 5.87
N GLN A 68 0.90 -3.10 6.92
CA GLN A 68 0.66 -4.54 7.03
C GLN A 68 -0.83 -4.85 7.12
N GLN A 69 -1.60 -4.11 7.91
CA GLN A 69 -3.06 -4.28 8.00
C GLN A 69 -3.74 -4.09 6.64
N GLN A 70 -3.34 -3.07 5.87
CA GLN A 70 -3.86 -2.84 4.52
C GLN A 70 -3.51 -3.98 3.57
N ILE A 71 -2.28 -4.51 3.63
CA ILE A 71 -1.88 -5.67 2.83
C ILE A 71 -2.74 -6.88 3.17
N ASP A 72 -2.92 -7.17 4.46
CA ASP A 72 -3.72 -8.31 4.92
C ASP A 72 -5.20 -8.16 4.50
N GLU A 73 -5.75 -6.94 4.58
CA GLU A 73 -7.10 -6.65 4.11
C GLU A 73 -7.24 -6.82 2.60
N HIS A 74 -6.30 -6.28 1.81
CA HIS A 74 -6.29 -6.45 0.36
C HIS A 74 -6.18 -7.92 -0.04
N GLN A 75 -5.34 -8.71 0.64
CA GLN A 75 -5.23 -10.14 0.37
C GLN A 75 -6.56 -10.86 0.63
N ARG A 76 -7.26 -10.54 1.72
CA ARG A 76 -8.59 -11.10 2.00
C ARG A 76 -9.62 -10.70 0.95
N LEU A 77 -9.59 -9.45 0.48
CA LEU A 77 -10.48 -8.98 -0.58
C LEU A 77 -10.22 -9.71 -1.90
N VAL A 78 -8.95 -9.90 -2.27
CA VAL A 78 -8.58 -10.66 -3.48
C VAL A 78 -9.04 -12.10 -3.38
N GLN A 79 -8.79 -12.78 -2.24
CA GLN A 79 -9.24 -14.16 -2.04
C GLN A 79 -10.77 -14.30 -2.15
N ARG A 80 -11.53 -13.35 -1.60
CA ARG A 80 -13.00 -13.34 -1.75
C ARG A 80 -13.41 -13.14 -3.21
N ALA A 81 -12.78 -12.19 -3.90
CA ALA A 81 -13.07 -11.94 -5.31
C ALA A 81 -12.76 -13.17 -6.18
N GLU A 82 -11.67 -13.88 -5.91
CA GLU A 82 -11.32 -15.14 -6.60
C GLU A 82 -12.36 -16.24 -6.34
N GLN A 83 -12.81 -16.40 -5.10
CA GLN A 83 -13.88 -17.36 -4.75
C GLN A 83 -15.21 -17.03 -5.45
N ASP A 84 -15.57 -15.75 -5.48
CA ASP A 84 -16.79 -15.29 -6.15
C ASP A 84 -16.73 -15.54 -7.67
N VAL A 85 -15.58 -15.28 -8.30
CA VAL A 85 -15.36 -15.57 -9.72
C VAL A 85 -15.45 -17.08 -9.98
N ALA A 86 -14.76 -17.91 -9.19
CA ALA A 86 -14.80 -19.36 -9.34
C ALA A 86 -16.23 -19.92 -9.20
N THR A 87 -17.01 -19.39 -8.26
CA THR A 87 -18.42 -19.77 -8.06
C THR A 87 -19.28 -19.38 -9.26
N ARG A 88 -19.06 -18.18 -9.81
CA ARG A 88 -19.78 -17.71 -11.01
C ARG A 88 -19.43 -18.53 -12.24
N ASP A 89 -18.16 -18.89 -12.42
CA ASP A 89 -17.71 -19.71 -13.54
C ASP A 89 -18.33 -21.12 -13.48
N GLN A 90 -18.40 -21.73 -12.30
CA GLN A 90 -19.11 -22.99 -12.10
C GLN A 90 -20.59 -22.88 -12.50
N ARG A 91 -21.27 -21.83 -12.03
CA ARG A 91 -22.69 -21.60 -12.36
C ARG A 91 -22.91 -21.38 -13.85
N ILE A 92 -21.99 -20.68 -14.54
CA ILE A 92 -22.03 -20.51 -15.99
C ILE A 92 -21.87 -21.86 -16.69
N ALA A 93 -20.90 -22.67 -16.29
CA ALA A 93 -20.68 -24.00 -16.87
C ALA A 93 -21.91 -24.91 -16.67
N ASP A 94 -22.56 -24.86 -15.50
CA ASP A 94 -23.79 -25.61 -15.22
C ASP A 94 -24.95 -25.17 -16.11
N LEU A 95 -25.16 -23.85 -16.23
CA LEU A 95 -26.20 -23.30 -17.09
C LEU A 95 -25.96 -23.62 -18.57
N GLN A 96 -24.71 -23.58 -19.03
CA GLN A 96 -24.34 -23.97 -20.39
C GLN A 96 -24.63 -25.46 -20.64
N ARG A 97 -24.30 -26.34 -19.69
CA ARG A 97 -24.62 -27.77 -19.79
C ARG A 97 -26.12 -28.00 -19.87
N ALA A 98 -26.90 -27.37 -18.97
CA ALA A 98 -28.35 -27.50 -18.97
C ALA A 98 -28.99 -26.96 -20.27
N ALA A 99 -28.50 -25.82 -20.78
CA ALA A 99 -28.98 -25.24 -22.05
C ALA A 99 -28.68 -26.16 -23.24
N ASN A 100 -27.47 -26.74 -23.29
CA ASN A 100 -27.08 -27.67 -24.34
C ASN A 100 -27.90 -28.97 -24.29
N GLN A 101 -28.17 -29.51 -23.10
CA GLN A 101 -29.05 -30.67 -22.92
C GLN A 101 -30.45 -30.37 -23.44
N ARG A 102 -31.05 -29.26 -23.00
CA ARG A 102 -32.38 -28.85 -23.44
C ARG A 102 -32.45 -28.64 -24.96
N ALA A 103 -31.42 -28.06 -25.56
CA ALA A 103 -31.33 -27.90 -27.00
C ALA A 103 -31.22 -29.24 -27.75
N ALA A 104 -30.54 -30.24 -27.16
CA ALA A 104 -30.46 -31.59 -27.72
C ALA A 104 -31.79 -32.33 -27.60
N ASP A 105 -32.50 -32.19 -26.49
CA ASP A 105 -33.81 -32.81 -26.27
C ASP A 105 -34.86 -32.27 -27.25
N ILE A 106 -34.93 -30.95 -27.42
CA ILE A 106 -35.81 -30.31 -28.42
C ILE A 106 -35.51 -30.82 -29.83
N ARG A 107 -34.21 -30.96 -30.19
CA ARG A 107 -33.83 -31.50 -31.51
C ARG A 107 -34.28 -32.95 -31.67
N LYS A 108 -34.14 -33.79 -30.64
CA LYS A 108 -34.60 -35.18 -30.70
C LYS A 108 -36.11 -35.26 -30.87
N GLU A 109 -36.89 -34.52 -30.08
CA GLU A 109 -38.36 -34.44 -30.22
C GLU A 109 -38.76 -34.02 -31.64
N THR A 110 -38.10 -32.99 -32.19
CA THR A 110 -38.37 -32.52 -33.56
C THR A 110 -38.01 -33.55 -34.64
N THR A 111 -37.08 -34.46 -34.36
CA THR A 111 -36.60 -35.46 -35.35
C THR A 111 -37.37 -36.77 -35.25
N ASP A 112 -37.78 -37.17 -34.04
CA ASP A 112 -38.58 -38.38 -33.79
C ASP A 112 -40.05 -38.20 -34.18
N GLU A 113 -40.56 -36.95 -34.13
CA GLU A 113 -41.86 -36.58 -34.69
C GLU A 113 -41.74 -36.51 -36.22
N SER A 114 -41.65 -37.69 -36.87
CA SER A 114 -41.65 -37.77 -38.33
C SER A 114 -42.91 -37.04 -38.81
N CYS A 115 -42.76 -35.95 -39.57
CA CYS A 115 -43.89 -35.26 -40.20
C CYS A 115 -44.50 -36.07 -41.36
N GLN A 116 -44.04 -37.31 -41.55
CA GLN A 116 -44.55 -38.28 -42.53
C GLN A 116 -46.08 -38.45 -42.48
N PRO A 117 -46.71 -38.62 -41.29
CA PRO A 117 -48.16 -38.74 -41.19
C PRO A 117 -48.88 -37.44 -41.59
N LEU A 118 -48.30 -36.26 -41.34
CA LEU A 118 -48.87 -34.99 -41.80
C LEU A 118 -48.73 -34.79 -43.32
N ALA A 119 -47.67 -35.34 -43.93
CA ALA A 119 -47.48 -35.32 -45.37
C ALA A 119 -48.50 -36.22 -46.11
N ASP A 120 -49.00 -37.27 -45.46
CA ASP A 120 -49.99 -38.21 -46.02
C ASP A 120 -51.45 -37.78 -45.79
N LEU A 121 -51.72 -36.69 -45.06
CA LEU A 121 -53.09 -36.18 -44.93
C LEU A 121 -53.59 -35.63 -46.28
N PRO A 122 -54.79 -36.03 -46.76
CA PRO A 122 -55.36 -35.48 -47.98
C PRO A 122 -55.80 -34.03 -47.75
N VAL A 123 -54.92 -33.08 -48.05
CA VAL A 123 -55.23 -31.65 -48.00
C VAL A 123 -55.75 -31.20 -49.37
N CYS A 124 -56.83 -30.42 -49.40
CA CYS A 124 -57.30 -29.80 -50.64
C CYS A 124 -56.17 -29.00 -51.31
N PRO A 125 -55.94 -29.12 -52.62
CA PRO A 125 -54.79 -28.52 -53.31
C PRO A 125 -54.76 -26.98 -53.22
N ALA A 126 -55.91 -26.33 -53.10
CA ALA A 126 -56.00 -24.90 -52.87
C ALA A 126 -55.47 -24.47 -51.48
N VAL A 127 -55.62 -25.32 -50.48
CA VAL A 127 -55.13 -25.09 -49.12
C VAL A 127 -53.63 -25.42 -49.04
N ALA A 128 -53.20 -26.51 -49.69
CA ALA A 128 -51.79 -26.90 -49.75
C ALA A 128 -50.90 -25.80 -50.39
N ARG A 129 -51.31 -25.20 -51.52
CA ARG A 129 -50.59 -24.08 -52.15
C ARG A 129 -50.46 -22.83 -51.27
N ARG A 130 -51.38 -22.64 -50.33
CA ARG A 130 -51.40 -21.48 -49.42
C ARG A 130 -50.48 -21.69 -48.21
N LEU A 131 -50.35 -22.93 -47.75
CA LEU A 131 -49.53 -23.30 -46.59
C LEU A 131 -48.08 -23.63 -46.98
N TRP A 132 -47.85 -24.23 -48.15
CA TRP A 132 -46.53 -24.61 -48.64
C TRP A 132 -46.29 -24.14 -50.08
N PRO A 133 -46.03 -22.85 -50.31
CA PRO A 133 -45.91 -22.26 -51.65
C PRO A 133 -44.71 -22.76 -52.48
N HIS A 134 -43.85 -23.63 -51.92
CA HIS A 134 -42.66 -24.18 -52.58
C HIS A 134 -42.63 -25.71 -52.67
N ALA A 135 -43.73 -26.40 -52.31
CA ALA A 135 -43.77 -27.87 -52.30
C ALA A 135 -43.99 -28.51 -53.70
N ASP A 136 -44.12 -27.72 -54.77
CA ASP A 136 -44.52 -28.19 -56.11
C ASP A 136 -43.43 -28.96 -56.90
N HIS A 137 -42.40 -29.52 -56.26
CA HIS A 137 -41.32 -30.23 -56.95
C HIS A 137 -41.00 -31.60 -56.34
N ARG A 138 -42.01 -32.40 -55.97
CA ARG A 138 -41.86 -33.86 -55.99
C ARG A 138 -43.13 -34.52 -56.50
N THR A 139 -43.08 -35.01 -57.72
CA THR A 139 -43.60 -36.32 -58.10
C THR A 139 -43.07 -36.68 -59.50
N PRO A 140 -42.97 -37.97 -59.83
CA PRO A 140 -42.92 -39.15 -58.96
C PRO A 140 -41.47 -39.57 -58.60
#